data_AF-A0A1L7D2N6-F1
#
_entry.id   AF-A0A1L7D2N6-F1
#
_cell.length_a   1.000
_cell.length_b   1.000
_cell.length_c   1.000
_cell.angle_alpha   90.00
_cell.angle_beta   90.00
_cell.angle_gamma   90.00
#
_symmetry.space_group_name_H-M   'P 1'
#
loop_
_entity.id
_entity.type
_entity.pdbx_description
1 polymer ?
#
loop_
_entity_poly.entity_id
_entity_poly.type
_entity_poly.pdbx_seq_one_letter_code
_entity_poly.pdbx_strand_id
1 'polypeptide(L)'
;MANPFVKAWKYLMALFDSKIEENADPKVQIEQAIEEAQRQHQELSQQAAAVIGNQRQLEMQLNRRLGDIEKLQANTRQALELADKERQNGNDSKAVEYENAAEAFAAQLVTAEQSVEDTKKMHDQALQSAAKARQAVERNAASLREKVNERSKLLSQLEQAKMQEKVSESLSSMSELTSSSGPTLDSVREKIERRYSNALGQAELAESSVDARMHEVEQAGIQMAGHSRLEQIRAEMNSTKAVESDKKESIEAPRADNAAGAKSVRMQKPEPAAQPQPSGEKKLTTEDVDDAAVQARLRELRGEQ
;
A
#
# COMPACT_ATOMS: atom_id res chain seq x y z
N MET A 1 -19.56 -1.93 39.81
CA MET A 1 -20.82 -2.52 39.30
C MET A 1 -20.99 -2.09 37.85
N ALA A 2 -21.50 -2.94 36.94
CA ALA A 2 -21.52 -2.61 35.52
C ALA A 2 -22.68 -1.66 35.17
N ASN A 3 -22.36 -0.42 34.75
CA ASN A 3 -23.36 0.62 34.48
C ASN A 3 -24.40 0.17 33.44
N PRO A 4 -25.71 0.31 33.72
CA PRO A 4 -26.78 -0.12 32.81
C PRO A 4 -26.76 0.66 31.50
N PHE A 5 -26.29 1.91 31.51
CA PHE A 5 -26.20 2.77 30.33
C PHE A 5 -25.22 2.24 29.27
N VAL A 6 -24.07 1.70 29.70
CA VAL A 6 -23.08 1.10 28.78
C VAL A 6 -23.62 -0.21 28.20
N LYS A 7 -24.44 -0.96 28.96
CA LYS A 7 -25.14 -2.13 28.43
C LYS A 7 -26.19 -1.72 27.40
N ALA A 8 -27.02 -0.71 27.69
CA ALA A 8 -28.00 -0.18 26.75
C ALA A 8 -27.34 0.33 25.46
N TRP A 9 -26.21 1.05 25.55
CA TRP A 9 -25.44 1.49 24.39
C TRP A 9 -24.85 0.32 23.59
N LYS A 10 -24.33 -0.72 24.26
CA LYS A 10 -23.88 -1.94 23.58
C LYS A 10 -25.01 -2.70 22.89
N TYR A 11 -26.19 -2.78 23.49
CA TYR A 11 -27.36 -3.38 22.85
C TYR A 11 -27.90 -2.53 21.69
N LEU A 12 -27.88 -1.20 21.81
CA LEU A 12 -28.25 -0.29 20.72
C LEU A 12 -27.28 -0.40 19.55
N MET A 13 -25.97 -0.37 19.81
CA MET A 13 -24.94 -0.63 18.80
C MET A 13 -25.13 -2.00 18.17
N ALA A 14 -25.25 -3.08 18.96
CA ALA A 14 -25.44 -4.42 18.42
C ALA A 14 -26.74 -4.57 17.59
N LEU A 15 -27.82 -3.85 17.93
CA LEU A 15 -29.06 -3.81 17.15
C LEU A 15 -28.94 -2.98 15.86
N PHE A 16 -28.02 -2.01 15.81
CA PHE A 16 -27.67 -1.30 14.57
C PHE A 16 -26.71 -2.13 13.71
N ASP A 17 -25.68 -2.74 14.32
CA ASP A 17 -24.70 -3.63 13.70
C ASP A 17 -25.42 -4.79 12.99
N SER A 18 -26.23 -5.54 13.74
CA SER A 18 -27.03 -6.65 13.18
C SER A 18 -28.03 -6.21 12.10
N LYS A 19 -28.66 -5.02 12.21
CA LYS A 19 -29.53 -4.50 11.14
C LYS A 19 -28.79 -3.92 9.94
N ILE A 20 -27.49 -3.66 10.03
CA ILE A 20 -26.65 -3.20 8.92
C ILE A 20 -26.01 -4.40 8.22
N GLU A 21 -25.59 -5.42 8.96
CA GLU A 21 -25.06 -6.67 8.42
C GLU A 21 -26.15 -7.56 7.81
N GLU A 22 -27.34 -7.65 8.41
CA GLU A 22 -28.51 -8.37 7.85
C GLU A 22 -29.06 -7.70 6.57
N ASN A 23 -28.68 -6.44 6.31
CA ASN A 23 -29.04 -5.67 5.12
C ASN A 23 -27.80 -5.30 4.27
N ALA A 24 -26.68 -6.03 4.41
CA ALA A 24 -25.48 -5.81 3.62
C ALA A 24 -25.81 -5.96 2.12
N ASP A 25 -25.65 -4.87 1.34
CA ASP A 25 -25.99 -4.83 -0.09
C ASP A 25 -25.42 -6.09 -0.78
N PRO A 26 -26.23 -6.92 -1.44
CA PRO A 26 -25.76 -8.17 -2.03
C PRO A 26 -24.61 -7.96 -3.03
N LYS A 27 -24.46 -6.75 -3.59
CA LYS A 27 -23.25 -6.36 -4.35
C LYS A 27 -21.97 -6.48 -3.52
N VAL A 28 -21.96 -5.96 -2.29
CA VAL A 28 -20.80 -5.96 -1.39
C VAL A 28 -20.43 -7.39 -0.99
N GLN A 29 -21.42 -8.24 -0.69
CA GLN A 29 -21.20 -9.66 -0.38
C GLN A 29 -20.55 -10.40 -1.57
N ILE A 30 -21.03 -10.15 -2.78
CA ILE A 30 -20.45 -10.71 -4.02
C ILE A 30 -19.01 -10.20 -4.23
N GLU A 31 -18.71 -8.94 -3.93
CA GLU A 31 -17.36 -8.37 -4.05
C GLU A 31 -16.40 -8.96 -3.00
N GLN A 32 -16.81 -9.05 -1.74
CA GLN A 32 -16.07 -9.71 -0.66
C GLN A 32 -15.74 -11.17 -0.99
N ALA A 33 -16.71 -11.95 -1.47
CA ALA A 33 -16.52 -13.36 -1.84
C ALA A 33 -15.50 -13.55 -2.97
N ILE A 34 -15.34 -12.56 -3.87
CA ILE A 34 -14.28 -12.58 -4.90
C ILE A 34 -12.94 -12.13 -4.34
N GLU A 35 -12.89 -11.10 -3.49
CA GLU A 35 -11.64 -10.70 -2.82
C GLU A 35 -11.06 -11.85 -1.98
N GLU A 36 -11.89 -12.57 -1.22
CA GLU A 36 -11.48 -13.75 -0.47
C GLU A 36 -10.97 -14.86 -1.38
N ALA A 37 -11.68 -15.15 -2.50
CA ALA A 37 -11.23 -16.15 -3.46
C ALA A 37 -9.89 -15.76 -4.13
N GLN A 38 -9.67 -14.47 -4.39
CA GLN A 38 -8.40 -13.94 -4.89
C GLN A 38 -7.29 -14.07 -3.85
N ARG A 39 -7.53 -13.74 -2.58
CA ARG A 39 -6.56 -13.91 -1.48
C ARG A 39 -6.17 -15.37 -1.31
N GLN A 40 -7.14 -16.28 -1.26
CA GLN A 40 -6.91 -17.73 -1.23
C GLN A 40 -6.06 -18.21 -2.42
N HIS A 41 -6.31 -17.68 -3.62
CA HIS A 41 -5.50 -18.00 -4.80
C HIS A 41 -4.05 -17.53 -4.68
N GLN A 42 -3.83 -16.31 -4.15
CA GLN A 42 -2.49 -15.77 -3.91
C GLN A 42 -1.74 -16.59 -2.84
N GLU A 43 -2.40 -16.92 -1.72
CA GLU A 43 -1.82 -17.73 -0.65
C GLU A 43 -1.43 -19.14 -1.13
N LEU A 44 -2.32 -19.84 -1.84
CA LEU A 44 -2.03 -21.15 -2.43
C LEU A 44 -0.89 -21.07 -3.47
N SER A 45 -0.83 -20.00 -4.26
CA SER A 45 0.24 -19.78 -5.23
C SER A 45 1.60 -19.55 -4.55
N GLN A 46 1.63 -18.81 -3.44
CA GLN A 46 2.86 -18.60 -2.64
C GLN A 46 3.33 -19.91 -1.97
N GLN A 47 2.41 -20.69 -1.40
CA GLN A 47 2.71 -22.01 -0.84
C GLN A 47 3.26 -22.97 -1.91
N ALA A 48 2.63 -23.00 -3.08
CA ALA A 48 3.12 -23.80 -4.20
C ALA A 48 4.49 -23.32 -4.71
N ALA A 49 4.73 -22.02 -4.77
CA ALA A 49 6.04 -21.46 -5.13
C ALA A 49 7.15 -21.91 -4.17
N ALA A 50 6.88 -21.97 -2.86
CA ALA A 50 7.84 -22.50 -1.87
C ALA A 50 8.15 -24.00 -2.10
N VAL A 51 7.13 -24.83 -2.34
CA VAL A 51 7.30 -26.27 -2.61
C VAL A 51 8.07 -26.51 -3.93
N ILE A 52 7.75 -25.76 -4.99
CA ILE A 52 8.44 -25.84 -6.28
C ILE A 52 9.88 -25.29 -6.16
N GLY A 53 10.11 -24.28 -5.33
CA GLY A 53 11.43 -23.75 -5.02
C GLY A 53 12.34 -24.79 -4.38
N ASN A 54 11.84 -25.55 -3.39
CA ASN A 54 12.57 -26.66 -2.78
C ASN A 54 12.94 -27.74 -3.81
N GLN A 55 12.00 -28.14 -4.68
CA GLN A 55 12.28 -29.09 -5.77
C GLN A 55 13.45 -28.62 -6.65
N ARG A 56 13.46 -27.35 -7.08
CA ARG A 56 14.57 -26.77 -7.86
C ARG A 56 15.87 -26.65 -7.07
N GLN A 57 15.80 -26.39 -5.77
CA GLN A 57 16.98 -26.36 -4.90
C GLN A 57 17.65 -27.73 -4.81
N LEU A 58 16.86 -28.81 -4.68
CA LEU A 58 17.34 -30.20 -4.72
C LEU A 58 17.92 -30.57 -6.10
N GLU A 59 17.30 -30.13 -7.18
CA GLU A 59 17.80 -30.32 -8.55
C GLU A 59 19.18 -29.66 -8.75
N MET A 60 19.36 -28.43 -8.29
CA MET A 60 20.67 -27.76 -8.29
C MET A 60 21.69 -28.43 -7.38
N GLN A 61 21.28 -29.01 -6.25
CA GLN A 61 22.18 -29.79 -5.39
C GLN A 61 22.62 -31.09 -6.07
N LEU A 62 21.69 -31.79 -6.72
CA LEU A 62 21.96 -33.02 -7.47
C LEU A 62 22.97 -32.76 -8.59
N ASN A 63 22.75 -31.73 -9.41
CA ASN A 63 23.66 -31.37 -10.51
C ASN A 63 25.07 -31.00 -10.02
N ARG A 64 25.20 -30.30 -8.89
CA ARG A 64 26.52 -30.03 -8.28
C ARG A 64 27.22 -31.32 -7.84
N ARG A 65 26.51 -32.21 -7.11
CA ARG A 65 27.07 -33.48 -6.63
C ARG A 65 27.49 -34.41 -7.78
N LEU A 66 26.74 -34.43 -8.88
CA LEU A 66 27.13 -35.15 -10.11
C LEU A 66 28.43 -34.61 -10.70
N GLY A 67 28.60 -33.28 -10.78
CA GLY A 67 29.86 -32.67 -11.22
C GLY A 67 31.04 -32.92 -10.26
N ASP A 68 30.79 -33.18 -8.98
CA ASP A 68 31.84 -33.57 -8.02
C ASP A 68 32.24 -35.05 -8.18
N ILE A 69 31.28 -35.94 -8.48
CA ILE A 69 31.54 -37.32 -8.90
C ILE A 69 32.43 -37.36 -10.16
N GLU A 70 32.11 -36.57 -11.18
CA GLU A 70 32.90 -36.52 -12.43
C GLU A 70 34.35 -36.10 -12.17
N LYS A 71 34.58 -35.11 -11.29
CA LYS A 71 35.93 -34.68 -10.87
C LYS A 71 36.67 -35.78 -10.11
N LEU A 72 36.00 -36.43 -9.15
CA LEU A 72 36.60 -37.54 -8.39
C LEU A 72 36.98 -38.70 -9.33
N GLN A 73 36.12 -39.09 -10.26
CA GLN A 73 36.40 -40.10 -11.28
C GLN A 73 37.53 -39.70 -12.24
N ALA A 74 37.68 -38.42 -12.57
CA ALA A 74 38.80 -37.92 -13.36
C ALA A 74 40.13 -37.98 -12.56
N ASN A 75 40.13 -37.51 -11.32
CA ASN A 75 41.29 -37.52 -10.44
C ASN A 75 41.76 -38.95 -10.12
N THR A 76 40.84 -39.89 -9.83
CA THR A 76 41.17 -41.30 -9.60
C THR A 76 41.85 -41.91 -10.83
N ARG A 77 41.31 -41.70 -12.03
CA ARG A 77 41.92 -42.21 -13.28
C ARG A 77 43.30 -41.61 -13.51
N GLN A 78 43.46 -40.30 -13.35
CA GLN A 78 44.74 -39.62 -13.53
C GLN A 78 45.79 -40.12 -12.52
N ALA A 79 45.40 -40.38 -11.26
CA ALA A 79 46.30 -40.93 -10.26
C ALA A 79 46.78 -42.35 -10.64
N LEU A 80 45.88 -43.22 -11.13
CA LEU A 80 46.24 -44.55 -11.63
C LEU A 80 47.16 -44.49 -12.87
N GLU A 81 46.88 -43.62 -13.84
CA GLU A 81 47.74 -43.41 -15.01
C GLU A 81 49.15 -42.95 -14.62
N LEU A 82 49.27 -42.09 -13.59
CA LEU A 82 50.55 -41.66 -13.04
C LEU A 82 51.26 -42.78 -12.29
N ALA A 83 50.54 -43.61 -11.54
CA ALA A 83 51.11 -44.77 -10.84
C ALA A 83 51.70 -45.79 -11.82
N ASP A 84 50.95 -46.18 -12.85
CA ASP A 84 51.41 -47.11 -13.87
C ASP A 84 52.60 -46.57 -14.66
N LYS A 85 52.63 -45.26 -14.92
CA LYS A 85 53.77 -44.60 -15.55
C LYS A 85 55.03 -44.64 -14.68
N GLU A 86 54.92 -44.32 -13.39
CA GLU A 86 56.07 -44.39 -12.49
C GLU A 86 56.57 -45.82 -12.27
N ARG A 87 55.66 -46.81 -12.23
CA ARG A 87 55.97 -48.25 -12.22
C ARG A 87 56.73 -48.67 -13.49
N GLN A 88 56.29 -48.23 -14.67
CA GLN A 88 57.02 -48.46 -15.93
C GLN A 88 58.41 -47.80 -15.96
N ASN A 89 58.57 -46.67 -15.27
CA ASN A 89 59.86 -45.97 -15.11
C ASN A 89 60.78 -46.61 -14.03
N GLY A 90 60.33 -47.64 -13.31
CA GLY A 90 61.07 -48.27 -12.21
C GLY A 90 61.04 -47.50 -10.88
N ASN A 91 60.15 -46.53 -10.73
CA ASN A 91 60.00 -45.70 -9.54
C ASN A 91 58.91 -46.25 -8.59
N ASP A 92 59.03 -47.51 -8.15
CA ASP A 92 57.98 -48.23 -7.42
C ASP A 92 57.43 -47.47 -6.19
N SER A 93 58.28 -46.80 -5.41
CA SER A 93 57.83 -46.01 -4.25
C SER A 93 56.84 -44.90 -4.63
N LYS A 94 57.06 -44.22 -5.77
CA LYS A 94 56.15 -43.17 -6.26
C LYS A 94 54.89 -43.75 -6.88
N ALA A 95 54.98 -44.93 -7.51
CA ALA A 95 53.80 -45.64 -8.00
C ALA A 95 52.83 -45.92 -6.83
N VAL A 96 53.35 -46.43 -5.71
CA VAL A 96 52.58 -46.67 -4.48
C VAL A 96 52.01 -45.38 -3.89
N GLU A 97 52.74 -44.25 -3.90
CA GLU A 97 52.18 -42.95 -3.47
C GLU A 97 50.97 -42.52 -4.32
N TYR A 98 51.02 -42.69 -5.65
CA TYR A 98 49.90 -42.39 -6.53
C TYR A 98 48.73 -43.40 -6.41
N GLU A 99 49.00 -44.68 -6.15
CA GLU A 99 47.94 -45.67 -5.87
C GLU A 99 47.20 -45.34 -4.58
N ASN A 100 47.91 -45.00 -3.49
CA ASN A 100 47.28 -44.55 -2.25
C ASN A 100 46.41 -43.29 -2.47
N ALA A 101 46.82 -42.37 -3.34
CA ALA A 101 46.02 -41.20 -3.72
C ALA A 101 44.76 -41.59 -4.53
N ALA A 102 44.88 -42.55 -5.44
CA ALA A 102 43.74 -43.10 -6.19
C ALA A 102 42.73 -43.79 -5.27
N GLU A 103 43.20 -44.60 -4.30
CA GLU A 103 42.34 -45.22 -3.28
C GLU A 103 41.60 -44.17 -2.43
N ALA A 104 42.29 -43.09 -2.04
CA ALA A 104 41.66 -42.00 -1.30
C ALA A 104 40.57 -41.28 -2.12
N PHE A 105 40.79 -41.03 -3.41
CA PHE A 105 39.75 -40.48 -4.29
C PHE A 105 38.60 -41.47 -4.53
N ALA A 106 38.87 -42.78 -4.64
CA ALA A 106 37.84 -43.81 -4.76
C ALA A 106 36.96 -43.92 -3.51
N ALA A 107 37.53 -43.80 -2.31
CA ALA A 107 36.76 -43.76 -1.05
C ALA A 107 35.86 -42.51 -0.96
N GLN A 108 36.34 -41.36 -1.43
CA GLN A 108 35.53 -40.14 -1.54
C GLN A 108 34.42 -40.28 -2.59
N LEU A 109 34.71 -40.93 -3.72
CA LEU A 109 33.76 -41.19 -4.80
C LEU A 109 32.54 -41.98 -4.31
N VAL A 110 32.75 -43.10 -3.61
CA VAL A 110 31.64 -43.90 -3.02
C VAL A 110 30.77 -43.06 -2.07
N THR A 111 31.39 -42.18 -1.29
CA THR A 111 30.68 -41.27 -0.38
C THR A 111 29.86 -40.22 -1.14
N ALA A 112 30.37 -39.72 -2.26
CA ALA A 112 29.69 -38.78 -3.15
C ALA A 112 28.53 -39.45 -3.92
N GLU A 113 28.71 -40.70 -4.37
CA GLU A 113 27.68 -41.51 -5.04
C GLU A 113 26.49 -41.80 -4.11
N GLN A 114 26.74 -42.23 -2.86
CA GLN A 114 25.69 -42.38 -1.85
C GLN A 114 24.94 -41.06 -1.60
N SER A 115 25.69 -39.96 -1.52
CA SER A 115 25.14 -38.61 -1.35
C SER A 115 24.25 -38.18 -2.53
N VAL A 116 24.57 -38.60 -3.77
CA VAL A 116 23.72 -38.38 -4.95
C VAL A 116 22.44 -39.20 -4.87
N GLU A 117 22.51 -40.47 -4.47
CA GLU A 117 21.33 -41.34 -4.34
C GLU A 117 20.33 -40.77 -3.31
N ASP A 118 20.83 -40.27 -2.17
CA ASP A 118 19.98 -39.71 -1.13
C ASP A 118 19.35 -38.36 -1.54
N THR A 119 20.09 -37.48 -2.23
CA THR A 119 19.51 -36.27 -2.83
C THR A 119 18.48 -36.61 -3.90
N LYS A 120 18.70 -37.66 -4.71
CA LYS A 120 17.76 -38.12 -5.72
C LYS A 120 16.44 -38.59 -5.09
N LYS A 121 16.48 -39.39 -4.01
CA LYS A 121 15.27 -39.80 -3.25
C LYS A 121 14.48 -38.58 -2.75
N MET A 122 15.17 -37.56 -2.22
CA MET A 122 14.51 -36.31 -1.78
C MET A 122 13.94 -35.52 -2.96
N HIS A 123 14.64 -35.44 -4.09
CA HIS A 123 14.19 -34.77 -5.31
C HIS A 123 12.95 -35.44 -5.90
N ASP A 124 12.90 -36.78 -5.94
CA ASP A 124 11.73 -37.54 -6.41
C ASP A 124 10.49 -37.30 -5.53
N GLN A 125 10.66 -37.21 -4.21
CA GLN A 125 9.60 -36.82 -3.27
C GLN A 125 9.15 -35.36 -3.48
N ALA A 126 10.11 -34.46 -3.74
CA ALA A 126 9.83 -33.05 -4.01
C ALA A 126 9.12 -32.86 -5.37
N LEU A 127 9.43 -33.65 -6.39
CA LEU A 127 8.73 -33.67 -7.68
C LEU A 127 7.24 -34.02 -7.51
N GLN A 128 6.93 -35.07 -6.75
CA GLN A 128 5.54 -35.45 -6.47
C GLN A 128 4.78 -34.35 -5.70
N SER A 129 5.46 -33.71 -4.75
CA SER A 129 4.89 -32.62 -3.94
C SER A 129 4.66 -31.36 -4.78
N ALA A 130 5.61 -30.99 -5.64
CA ALA A 130 5.50 -29.89 -6.59
C ALA A 130 4.40 -30.14 -7.63
N ALA A 131 4.23 -31.37 -8.12
CA ALA A 131 3.14 -31.73 -9.04
C ALA A 131 1.76 -31.55 -8.39
N LYS A 132 1.59 -32.03 -7.15
CA LYS A 132 0.36 -31.82 -6.37
C LYS A 132 0.08 -30.32 -6.12
N ALA A 133 1.11 -29.55 -5.78
CA ALA A 133 1.00 -28.11 -5.56
C ALA A 133 0.58 -27.35 -6.84
N ARG A 134 1.18 -27.66 -8.00
CA ARG A 134 0.78 -27.10 -9.30
C ARG A 134 -0.69 -27.41 -9.61
N GLN A 135 -1.11 -28.66 -9.43
CA GLN A 135 -2.49 -29.08 -9.68
C GLN A 135 -3.48 -28.39 -8.73
N ALA A 136 -3.10 -28.14 -7.46
CA ALA A 136 -3.94 -27.40 -6.52
C ALA A 136 -4.13 -25.93 -6.94
N VAL A 137 -3.05 -25.26 -7.36
CA VAL A 137 -3.11 -23.89 -7.89
C VAL A 137 -3.95 -23.82 -9.17
N GLU A 138 -3.80 -24.77 -10.09
CA GLU A 138 -4.57 -24.83 -11.33
C GLU A 138 -6.08 -25.00 -11.07
N ARG A 139 -6.46 -25.95 -10.20
CA ARG A 139 -7.85 -26.15 -9.78
C ARG A 139 -8.44 -24.92 -9.10
N ASN A 140 -7.67 -24.27 -8.23
CA ASN A 140 -8.10 -23.06 -7.55
C ASN A 140 -8.25 -21.88 -8.54
N ALA A 141 -7.34 -21.74 -9.52
CA ALA A 141 -7.48 -20.76 -10.60
C ALA A 141 -8.73 -21.01 -11.46
N ALA A 142 -9.10 -22.28 -11.72
CA ALA A 142 -10.33 -22.62 -12.41
C ALA A 142 -11.58 -22.20 -11.60
N SER A 143 -11.62 -22.53 -10.31
CA SER A 143 -12.72 -22.13 -9.40
C SER A 143 -12.81 -20.59 -9.25
N LEU A 144 -11.69 -19.89 -9.21
CA LEU A 144 -11.68 -18.42 -9.18
C LEU A 144 -12.31 -17.82 -10.45
N ARG A 145 -11.99 -18.37 -11.65
CA ARG A 145 -12.62 -17.94 -12.91
C ARG A 145 -14.13 -18.20 -12.90
N GLU A 146 -14.56 -19.35 -12.40
CA GLU A 146 -15.98 -19.69 -12.26
C GLU A 146 -16.71 -18.69 -11.36
N LYS A 147 -16.18 -18.41 -10.16
CA LYS A 147 -16.73 -17.39 -9.24
C LYS A 147 -16.78 -15.99 -9.87
N VAL A 148 -15.76 -15.58 -10.64
CA VAL A 148 -15.74 -14.27 -11.33
C VAL A 148 -16.83 -14.18 -12.41
N ASN A 149 -17.09 -15.27 -13.13
CA ASN A 149 -18.19 -15.36 -14.09
C ASN A 149 -19.55 -15.31 -13.38
N GLU A 150 -19.69 -16.03 -12.26
CA GLU A 150 -20.90 -16.00 -11.43
C GLU A 150 -21.17 -14.61 -10.84
N ARG A 151 -20.15 -13.92 -10.30
CA ARG A 151 -20.24 -12.50 -9.88
C ARG A 151 -20.82 -11.64 -10.99
N SER A 152 -20.33 -11.78 -12.21
CA SER A 152 -20.77 -10.95 -13.34
C SER A 152 -22.25 -11.18 -13.66
N LYS A 153 -22.71 -12.43 -13.59
CA LYS A 153 -24.13 -12.79 -13.74
C LYS A 153 -24.99 -12.26 -12.59
N LEU A 154 -24.58 -12.46 -11.34
CA LEU A 154 -25.31 -12.01 -10.16
C LEU A 154 -25.42 -10.49 -10.09
N LEU A 155 -24.35 -9.76 -10.42
CA LEU A 155 -24.39 -8.29 -10.48
C LEU A 155 -25.34 -7.77 -11.56
N SER A 156 -25.38 -8.40 -12.74
CA SER A 156 -26.35 -8.03 -13.79
C SER A 156 -27.80 -8.29 -13.36
N GLN A 157 -28.07 -9.41 -12.68
CA GLN A 157 -29.40 -9.71 -12.13
C GLN A 157 -29.79 -8.72 -11.02
N LEU A 158 -28.84 -8.37 -10.15
CA LEU A 158 -29.01 -7.39 -9.07
C LEU A 158 -29.27 -5.97 -9.61
N GLU A 159 -28.60 -5.57 -10.69
CA GLU A 159 -28.87 -4.30 -11.36
C GLU A 159 -30.26 -4.28 -12.01
N GLN A 160 -30.67 -5.39 -12.66
CA GLN A 160 -32.02 -5.55 -13.20
C GLN A 160 -33.10 -5.51 -12.11
N ALA A 161 -32.84 -6.09 -10.94
CA ALA A 161 -33.74 -6.03 -9.79
C ALA A 161 -33.83 -4.60 -9.22
N LYS A 162 -32.69 -3.95 -8.96
CA LYS A 162 -32.64 -2.56 -8.46
C LYS A 162 -33.30 -1.56 -9.41
N MET A 163 -33.25 -1.78 -10.73
CA MET A 163 -34.03 -0.97 -11.68
C MET A 163 -35.54 -1.16 -11.50
N GLN A 164 -36.03 -2.38 -11.31
CA GLN A 164 -37.46 -2.65 -11.07
C GLN A 164 -37.92 -2.10 -9.73
N GLU A 165 -37.11 -2.23 -8.67
CA GLU A 165 -37.36 -1.60 -7.37
C GLU A 165 -37.46 -0.09 -7.51
N LYS A 166 -36.49 0.57 -8.15
CA LYS A 166 -36.48 2.02 -8.33
C LYS A 166 -37.63 2.54 -9.20
N VAL A 167 -38.04 1.79 -10.23
CA VAL A 167 -39.24 2.12 -11.02
C VAL A 167 -40.50 1.96 -10.16
N SER A 168 -40.59 0.89 -9.36
CA SER A 168 -41.72 0.66 -8.46
C SER A 168 -41.81 1.71 -7.35
N GLU A 169 -40.68 2.13 -6.78
CA GLU A 169 -40.57 3.22 -5.81
C GLU A 169 -40.96 4.57 -6.44
N SER A 170 -40.55 4.83 -7.69
CA SER A 170 -40.96 6.02 -8.44
C SER A 170 -42.48 6.03 -8.70
N LEU A 171 -43.06 4.88 -9.08
CA LEU A 171 -44.50 4.73 -9.28
C LEU A 171 -45.28 4.81 -7.96
N SER A 172 -44.75 4.25 -6.87
CA SER A 172 -45.38 4.29 -5.54
C SER A 172 -45.35 5.69 -4.96
N SER A 173 -44.22 6.40 -5.03
CA SER A 173 -44.12 7.80 -4.59
C SER A 173 -44.99 8.73 -5.45
N MET A 174 -45.07 8.53 -6.77
CA MET A 174 -46.07 9.21 -7.61
C MET A 174 -47.51 8.85 -7.19
N SER A 175 -47.79 7.58 -6.87
CA SER A 175 -49.11 7.14 -6.42
C SER A 175 -49.50 7.77 -5.09
N GLU A 176 -48.60 7.79 -4.09
CA GLU A 176 -48.79 8.48 -2.80
C GLU A 176 -49.03 9.98 -2.98
N LEU A 177 -48.27 10.63 -3.88
CA LEU A 177 -48.48 12.04 -4.28
C LEU A 177 -49.84 12.31 -4.98
N THR A 178 -50.49 11.28 -5.51
CA THR A 178 -51.83 11.39 -6.15
C THR A 178 -52.99 10.89 -5.27
N SER A 179 -52.70 10.03 -4.29
CA SER A 179 -53.70 9.40 -3.40
C SER A 179 -53.81 10.09 -2.04
N SER A 180 -52.78 10.82 -1.61
CA SER A 180 -53.00 12.03 -0.84
C SER A 180 -53.59 13.08 -1.78
N SER A 181 -54.73 13.69 -1.42
CA SER A 181 -55.30 14.81 -2.17
C SER A 181 -54.20 15.85 -2.42
N GLY A 182 -53.89 16.10 -3.70
CA GLY A 182 -52.80 17.00 -4.10
C GLY A 182 -52.89 18.34 -3.36
N PRO A 183 -51.74 18.94 -2.99
CA PRO A 183 -51.63 19.91 -1.91
C PRO A 183 -52.69 20.99 -2.01
N THR A 184 -53.65 20.94 -1.08
CA THR A 184 -54.74 21.91 -1.02
C THR A 184 -54.15 23.31 -0.87
N LEU A 185 -54.80 24.32 -1.45
CA LEU A 185 -54.29 25.70 -1.41
C LEU A 185 -54.04 26.19 0.03
N ASP A 186 -54.80 25.69 1.00
CA ASP A 186 -54.57 25.95 2.43
C ASP A 186 -53.31 25.27 2.98
N SER A 187 -52.97 24.03 2.59
CA SER A 187 -51.70 23.39 2.97
C SER A 187 -50.48 24.11 2.37
N VAL A 188 -50.63 24.69 1.17
CA VAL A 188 -49.61 25.55 0.55
C VAL A 188 -49.51 26.87 1.29
N ARG A 189 -50.64 27.49 1.67
CA ARG A 189 -50.69 28.71 2.49
C ARG A 189 -49.98 28.49 3.83
N GLU A 190 -50.32 27.45 4.58
CA GLU A 190 -49.70 27.13 5.87
C GLU A 190 -48.19 26.88 5.74
N LYS A 191 -47.75 26.25 4.64
CA LYS A 191 -46.31 26.04 4.36
C LYS A 191 -45.58 27.32 3.95
N ILE A 192 -46.26 28.28 3.33
CA ILE A 192 -45.74 29.63 3.06
C ILE A 192 -45.69 30.44 4.36
N GLU A 193 -46.76 30.46 5.15
CA GLU A 193 -46.85 31.12 6.44
C GLU A 193 -45.78 30.60 7.41
N ARG A 194 -45.55 29.29 7.48
CA ARG A 194 -44.48 28.68 8.28
C ARG A 194 -43.07 29.02 7.77
N ARG A 195 -42.86 29.18 6.46
CA ARG A 195 -41.58 29.70 5.93
C ARG A 195 -41.40 31.18 6.27
N TYR A 196 -42.47 31.95 6.18
CA TYR A 196 -42.48 33.38 6.48
C TYR A 196 -42.22 33.66 7.96
N SER A 197 -42.89 32.96 8.87
CA SER A 197 -42.65 33.08 10.32
C SER A 197 -41.28 32.57 10.74
N ASN A 198 -40.77 31.49 10.14
CA ASN A 198 -39.38 31.06 10.36
C ASN A 198 -38.37 32.10 9.86
N ALA A 199 -38.60 32.72 8.70
CA ALA A 199 -37.73 33.77 8.17
C ALA A 199 -37.79 35.05 9.02
N LEU A 200 -38.98 35.42 9.52
CA LEU A 200 -39.17 36.55 10.42
C LEU A 200 -38.47 36.30 11.77
N GLY A 201 -38.65 35.13 12.38
CA GLY A 201 -37.94 34.76 13.61
C GLY A 201 -36.43 34.64 13.42
N GLN A 202 -35.94 34.22 12.25
CA GLN A 202 -34.51 34.29 11.92
C GLN A 202 -34.01 35.73 11.74
N ALA A 203 -34.86 36.65 11.26
CA ALA A 203 -34.53 38.08 11.18
C ALA A 203 -34.49 38.74 12.56
N GLU A 204 -35.47 38.48 13.43
CA GLU A 204 -35.47 38.94 14.83
C GLU A 204 -34.30 38.37 15.64
N LEU A 205 -33.93 37.09 15.41
CA LEU A 205 -32.72 36.50 15.98
C LEU A 205 -31.43 37.12 15.40
N ALA A 206 -31.42 37.50 14.13
CA ALA A 206 -30.29 38.21 13.54
C ALA A 206 -30.14 39.61 14.15
N GLU A 207 -31.23 40.38 14.26
CA GLU A 207 -31.29 41.71 14.88
C GLU A 207 -30.83 41.67 16.34
N SER A 208 -31.44 40.83 17.16
CA SER A 208 -31.03 40.64 18.56
C SER A 208 -29.60 40.09 18.72
N SER A 209 -29.07 39.34 17.73
CA SER A 209 -27.65 38.95 17.72
C SER A 209 -26.69 40.09 17.36
N VAL A 210 -27.16 41.14 16.70
CA VAL A 210 -26.38 42.37 16.44
C VAL A 210 -26.38 43.25 17.69
N ASP A 211 -27.53 43.41 18.36
CA ASP A 211 -27.60 44.11 19.65
C ASP A 211 -26.80 43.40 20.74
N ALA A 212 -26.86 42.07 20.83
CA ALA A 212 -26.04 41.29 21.75
C ALA A 212 -24.53 41.48 21.48
N ARG A 213 -24.12 41.53 20.19
CA ARG A 213 -22.73 41.81 19.81
C ARG A 213 -22.32 43.26 20.05
N MET A 214 -23.22 44.23 19.91
CA MET A 214 -22.98 45.62 20.33
C MET A 214 -22.74 45.72 21.84
N HIS A 215 -23.59 45.10 22.66
CA HIS A 215 -23.41 45.07 24.11
C HIS A 215 -22.13 44.33 24.55
N GLU A 216 -21.76 43.24 23.87
CA GLU A 216 -20.50 42.54 24.13
C GLU A 216 -19.28 43.41 23.77
N VAL A 217 -19.31 44.11 22.63
CA VAL A 217 -18.25 45.06 22.22
C VAL A 217 -18.17 46.25 23.18
N GLU A 218 -19.30 46.78 23.64
CA GLU A 218 -19.34 47.86 24.63
C GLU A 218 -18.75 47.41 25.99
N GLN A 219 -19.12 46.22 26.47
CA GLN A 219 -18.53 45.64 27.68
C GLN A 219 -17.03 45.35 27.53
N ALA A 220 -16.59 44.83 26.38
CA ALA A 220 -15.17 44.61 26.09
C ALA A 220 -14.40 45.95 26.05
N GLY A 221 -14.98 46.99 25.46
CA GLY A 221 -14.44 48.35 25.46
C GLY A 221 -14.30 48.93 26.88
N ILE A 222 -15.34 48.78 27.72
CA ILE A 222 -15.31 49.20 29.12
C ILE A 222 -14.24 48.41 29.91
N GLN A 223 -14.11 47.10 29.69
CA GLN A 223 -13.08 46.29 30.35
C GLN A 223 -11.67 46.65 29.90
N MET A 224 -11.43 46.89 28.61
CA MET A 224 -10.14 47.36 28.09
C MET A 224 -9.78 48.76 28.62
N ALA A 225 -10.72 49.70 28.59
CA ALA A 225 -10.53 51.03 29.16
C ALA A 225 -10.28 50.97 30.67
N GLY A 226 -10.98 50.08 31.38
CA GLY A 226 -10.75 49.78 32.79
C GLY A 226 -9.34 49.24 33.05
N HIS A 227 -8.88 48.25 32.28
CA HIS A 227 -7.53 47.69 32.43
C HIS A 227 -6.45 48.74 32.14
N SER A 228 -6.57 49.49 31.04
CA SER A 228 -5.65 50.58 30.71
C SER A 228 -5.62 51.67 31.78
N ARG A 229 -6.78 52.03 32.36
CA ARG A 229 -6.84 52.99 33.47
C ARG A 229 -6.22 52.44 34.75
N LEU A 230 -6.38 51.15 35.03
CA LEU A 230 -5.79 50.48 36.20
C LEU A 230 -4.26 50.34 36.03
N GLU A 231 -3.78 50.10 34.81
CA GLU A 231 -2.36 50.14 34.45
C GLU A 231 -1.78 51.56 34.55
N GLN A 232 -2.49 52.59 34.07
CA GLN A 232 -2.10 53.99 34.29
C GLN A 232 -2.00 54.31 35.79
N ILE A 233 -3.00 53.96 36.60
CA ILE A 233 -2.98 54.18 38.05
C ILE A 233 -1.84 53.38 38.72
N ARG A 234 -1.55 52.15 38.26
CA ARG A 234 -0.37 51.39 38.73
C ARG A 234 0.95 52.04 38.31
N ALA A 235 1.04 52.56 37.09
CA ALA A 235 2.21 53.27 36.60
C ALA A 235 2.43 54.60 37.35
N GLU A 236 1.36 55.35 37.62
CA GLU A 236 1.36 56.54 38.47
C GLU A 236 1.83 56.17 39.89
N MET A 237 1.24 55.17 40.55
CA MET A 237 1.67 54.71 41.89
C MET A 237 3.11 54.18 41.92
N ASN A 238 3.55 53.42 40.90
CA ASN A 238 4.92 52.95 40.81
C ASN A 238 5.90 54.07 40.47
N SER A 239 5.50 55.07 39.68
CA SER A 239 6.34 56.26 39.43
C SER A 239 6.50 57.09 40.71
N THR A 240 5.44 57.21 41.53
CA THR A 240 5.55 57.85 42.85
C THR A 240 6.50 57.10 43.79
N LYS A 241 6.57 55.76 43.71
CA LYS A 241 7.57 54.95 44.45
C LYS A 241 8.98 55.01 43.84
N ALA A 242 9.11 55.07 42.51
CA ALA A 242 10.39 55.17 41.83
C ALA A 242 11.07 56.53 42.08
N VAL A 243 10.29 57.61 42.21
CA VAL A 243 10.80 58.95 42.54
C VAL A 243 11.40 59.05 43.96
N GLU A 244 11.04 58.15 44.89
CA GLU A 244 11.77 57.99 46.16
C GLU A 244 13.00 57.07 46.07
N SER A 245 13.11 56.26 45.01
CA SER A 245 14.13 55.21 44.88
C SER A 245 15.34 55.64 44.03
N ASP A 246 15.10 56.34 42.90
CA ASP A 246 16.12 56.63 41.88
C ASP A 246 16.74 58.03 41.99
N LYS A 247 17.23 58.37 43.19
CA LYS A 247 18.21 59.46 43.36
C LYS A 247 19.65 58.90 43.34
N LYS A 248 20.02 58.16 42.28
CA LYS A 248 21.42 57.85 41.95
C LYS A 248 21.62 57.37 40.51
N GLU A 249 22.67 57.91 39.91
CA GLU A 249 23.43 57.43 38.73
C GLU A 249 22.83 57.59 37.30
N SER A 250 23.49 58.49 36.54
CA SER A 250 23.60 58.56 35.06
C SER A 250 22.32 58.46 34.22
N ILE A 251 21.80 59.51 33.56
CA ILE A 251 22.46 60.45 32.64
C ILE A 251 23.32 59.75 31.57
N GLU A 252 22.72 59.41 30.42
CA GLU A 252 23.06 60.04 29.13
C GLU A 252 21.93 59.82 28.09
N ALA A 253 21.80 60.75 27.15
CA ALA A 253 20.84 60.77 26.02
C ALA A 253 21.48 61.63 24.89
N PRO A 254 20.86 61.91 23.73
CA PRO A 254 19.59 61.42 23.16
C PRO A 254 19.63 61.11 21.62
N ARG A 255 18.52 60.55 21.06
CA ARG A 255 17.97 60.79 19.68
C ARG A 255 18.89 60.45 18.46
N ALA A 256 18.43 60.29 17.21
CA ALA A 256 17.14 60.59 16.57
C ALA A 256 16.85 59.66 15.36
N ASP A 257 15.57 59.55 14.97
CA ASP A 257 15.00 59.84 13.62
C ASP A 257 15.81 59.58 12.31
N ASN A 258 15.22 59.16 11.18
CA ASN A 258 13.92 58.53 10.88
C ASN A 258 13.96 57.94 9.44
N ALA A 259 12.86 57.33 9.00
CA ALA A 259 12.67 56.65 7.71
C ALA A 259 12.98 57.46 6.43
N ALA A 260 13.50 56.78 5.40
CA ALA A 260 12.98 56.78 4.00
C ALA A 260 13.93 56.00 3.05
N GLY A 261 13.39 55.25 2.07
CA GLY A 261 14.24 54.68 1.00
C GLY A 261 13.71 53.50 0.19
N ALA A 262 12.61 53.67 -0.56
CA ALA A 262 12.22 52.72 -1.60
C ALA A 262 12.33 53.38 -2.99
N LYS A 263 13.15 52.82 -3.90
CA LYS A 263 13.06 53.07 -5.35
C LYS A 263 13.83 52.06 -6.21
N SER A 264 13.26 51.80 -7.39
CA SER A 264 13.60 50.77 -8.38
C SER A 264 14.51 51.24 -9.53
N VAL A 265 15.44 50.37 -9.99
CA VAL A 265 16.31 50.45 -11.21
C VAL A 265 16.76 49.01 -11.55
N ARG A 266 16.93 48.50 -12.79
CA ARG A 266 16.48 48.82 -14.17
C ARG A 266 16.74 47.58 -15.08
N MET A 267 16.12 47.50 -16.26
CA MET A 267 16.20 46.38 -17.25
C MET A 267 17.55 46.22 -17.98
N GLN A 268 17.84 45.00 -18.48
CA GLN A 268 18.54 44.80 -19.76
C GLN A 268 18.18 43.47 -20.46
N LYS A 269 18.31 43.43 -21.80
CA LYS A 269 17.87 42.37 -22.75
C LYS A 269 19.09 41.57 -23.26
N PRO A 270 18.94 40.29 -23.69
CA PRO A 270 19.05 40.00 -25.14
C PRO A 270 18.11 38.88 -25.67
N GLU A 271 18.09 38.71 -27.00
CA GLU A 271 17.51 37.62 -27.80
C GLU A 271 18.67 36.80 -28.44
N PRO A 272 18.44 35.71 -29.22
CA PRO A 272 17.53 34.57 -29.04
C PRO A 272 18.21 33.20 -29.34
N ALA A 273 17.75 32.06 -28.78
CA ALA A 273 18.05 30.73 -29.35
C ALA A 273 17.19 29.56 -28.78
N ALA A 274 16.89 28.59 -29.66
CA ALA A 274 16.64 27.16 -29.42
C ALA A 274 15.55 26.70 -28.41
N GLN A 275 14.48 26.10 -28.96
CA GLN A 275 13.67 25.07 -28.29
C GLN A 275 14.47 23.75 -28.17
N PRO A 276 14.08 22.84 -27.26
CA PRO A 276 13.59 21.56 -27.77
C PRO A 276 12.30 21.06 -27.12
N GLN A 277 11.57 20.25 -27.87
CA GLN A 277 10.37 19.50 -27.45
C GLN A 277 10.77 18.18 -26.76
N PRO A 278 10.05 17.70 -25.74
CA PRO A 278 10.14 16.32 -25.28
C PRO A 278 8.97 15.50 -25.86
N SER A 279 9.17 14.88 -27.02
CA SER A 279 8.19 13.95 -27.59
C SER A 279 8.87 12.91 -28.46
N GLY A 280 8.91 11.65 -27.99
CA GLY A 280 9.40 10.53 -28.79
C GLY A 280 10.31 9.50 -28.12
N GLU A 281 10.23 9.28 -26.80
CA GLU A 281 10.84 8.08 -26.21
C GLU A 281 10.11 6.82 -26.69
N LYS A 282 10.64 6.23 -27.77
CA LYS A 282 10.28 4.89 -28.20
C LYS A 282 10.88 3.92 -27.17
N LYS A 283 10.05 3.50 -26.22
CA LYS A 283 10.40 2.57 -25.14
C LYS A 283 10.81 1.21 -25.73
N LEU A 284 12.09 1.08 -26.09
CA LEU A 284 12.70 -0.19 -26.45
C LEU A 284 13.25 -0.79 -25.16
N THR A 285 12.59 -1.84 -24.70
CA THR A 285 12.94 -2.58 -23.49
C THR A 285 14.31 -3.23 -23.65
N THR A 286 15.18 -3.02 -22.67
CA THR A 286 16.56 -3.53 -22.68
C THR A 286 16.64 -5.07 -22.57
N GLU A 287 15.50 -5.75 -22.44
CA GLU A 287 15.38 -7.21 -22.35
C GLU A 287 15.31 -7.89 -23.75
N ASP A 288 14.90 -7.17 -24.81
CA ASP A 288 14.67 -7.77 -26.13
C ASP A 288 15.96 -7.93 -26.98
N VAL A 289 17.05 -7.26 -26.60
CA VAL A 289 18.30 -7.23 -27.39
C VAL A 289 19.19 -8.44 -27.10
N ASP A 290 19.23 -8.89 -25.84
CA ASP A 290 20.09 -10.01 -25.42
C ASP A 290 19.53 -11.36 -25.90
N ASP A 291 18.21 -11.57 -25.83
CA ASP A 291 17.57 -12.83 -26.24
C ASP A 291 17.72 -13.09 -27.74
N ALA A 292 17.66 -12.05 -28.58
CA ALA A 292 17.90 -12.15 -30.02
C ALA A 292 19.36 -12.55 -30.33
N ALA A 293 20.34 -11.98 -29.61
CA ALA A 293 21.75 -12.31 -29.77
C ALA A 293 22.08 -13.74 -29.28
N VAL A 294 21.48 -14.17 -28.17
CA VAL A 294 21.63 -15.53 -27.63
C VAL A 294 20.99 -16.57 -28.58
N GLN A 295 19.81 -16.31 -29.13
CA GLN A 295 19.17 -17.21 -30.09
C GLN A 295 19.94 -17.30 -31.41
N ALA A 296 20.51 -16.21 -31.92
CA ALA A 296 21.37 -16.25 -33.10
C ALA A 296 22.59 -17.17 -32.89
N ARG A 297 23.24 -17.07 -31.72
CA ARG A 297 24.43 -17.88 -31.39
C ARG A 297 24.11 -19.35 -31.10
N LEU A 298 22.91 -19.64 -30.58
CA LEU A 298 22.40 -21.02 -30.43
C LEU A 298 22.05 -21.67 -31.79
N ARG A 299 21.62 -20.89 -32.78
CA ARG A 299 21.35 -21.39 -34.14
C ARG A 299 22.64 -21.72 -34.88
N GLU A 300 23.66 -20.87 -34.76
CA GLU A 300 25.01 -21.10 -35.30
C GLU A 300 25.65 -22.39 -34.73
N LEU A 301 25.52 -22.61 -33.41
CA LEU A 301 25.97 -23.85 -32.76
C LEU A 301 25.20 -25.12 -33.16
N ARG A 302 24.00 -24.98 -33.74
CA ARG A 302 23.18 -26.11 -34.21
C ARG A 302 23.44 -26.47 -35.68
N GLY A 303 24.17 -25.62 -36.42
CA GLY A 303 24.48 -25.85 -37.84
C GLY A 303 23.27 -25.62 -38.77
N GLU A 304 22.23 -24.93 -38.30
CA GLU A 304 21.04 -24.60 -39.09
C GLU A 304 21.23 -23.21 -39.74
N GLN A 305 21.58 -23.17 -41.03
CA GLN A 305 21.50 -21.96 -41.87
C GLN A 305 20.13 -21.85 -42.54
#